data_AF-A0A835ZH71-F1
#
_entry.id   AF-A0A835ZH71-F1
#
_cell.length_a   1.000
_cell.length_b   1.000
_cell.length_c   1.000
_cell.angle_alpha   90.00
_cell.angle_beta   90.00
_cell.angle_gamma   90.00
#
_symmetry.space_group_name_H-M   'P 1'
#
loop_
_entity.id
_entity.type
_entity.pdbx_description
1 polymer ?
#
loop_
_entity_poly.entity_id
_entity_poly.type
_entity_poly.pdbx_seq_one_letter_code
_entity_poly.pdbx_strand_id
1 'polypeptide(L)'
;MSSNSSKNNDSFNSILTTFYVSLGVGAALLILRYRKKNPRLRVVDVPKYPRGFLAWTLQCWRMSDQEFLAQVGLDGYMVIRFIRLCRRLCWCAALLGMCILTPIYVTGGVYAHSSVFFLTMTNLPAGSESLWATVAFAWVFMLYLLHELRKEHLKFTALRNDWLANGDLPSQRQAAYSVMIESIPEAFRCVAAAASALGLCV
;
A
#
# COMPACT_ATOMS: atom_id res chain seq x y z
N MET A 1 48.44 -21.71 -18.90
CA MET A 1 48.61 -20.59 -17.95
C MET A 1 47.89 -19.29 -18.35
N SER A 2 47.67 -19.01 -19.64
CA SER A 2 47.04 -17.74 -20.10
C SER A 2 45.53 -17.58 -19.76
N SER A 3 44.75 -18.67 -19.78
CA SER A 3 43.30 -18.59 -19.51
C SER A 3 42.94 -18.16 -18.08
N ASN A 4 43.82 -18.37 -17.09
CA ASN A 4 43.55 -18.00 -15.70
C ASN A 4 43.72 -16.49 -15.46
N SER A 5 44.61 -15.84 -16.22
CA SER A 5 44.86 -14.40 -16.14
C SER A 5 43.69 -13.58 -16.70
N SER A 6 43.12 -14.00 -17.84
CA SER A 6 41.95 -13.30 -18.44
C SER A 6 40.71 -13.38 -17.54
N LYS A 7 40.38 -14.57 -17.02
CA LYS A 7 39.22 -14.76 -16.12
C LYS A 7 39.32 -13.95 -14.82
N ASN A 8 40.53 -13.79 -14.29
CA ASN A 8 40.77 -12.96 -13.12
C ASN A 8 40.50 -11.48 -13.44
N ASN A 9 41.02 -10.96 -14.56
CA ASN A 9 40.83 -9.57 -14.97
C ASN A 9 39.36 -9.22 -15.24
N ASP A 10 38.60 -10.13 -15.86
CA ASP A 10 37.16 -9.93 -16.14
C ASP A 10 36.33 -9.88 -14.85
N SER A 11 36.69 -10.71 -13.86
CA SER A 11 36.05 -10.72 -12.54
C SER A 11 36.34 -9.43 -11.76
N PHE A 12 37.59 -8.94 -11.79
CA PHE A 12 37.96 -7.68 -11.14
C PHE A 12 37.28 -6.46 -11.78
N ASN A 13 37.18 -6.41 -13.11
CA ASN A 13 36.48 -5.33 -13.82
C ASN A 13 34.97 -5.32 -13.50
N SER A 14 34.35 -6.48 -13.38
CA SER A 14 32.93 -6.61 -13.00
C SER A 14 32.66 -6.12 -11.57
N ILE A 15 33.57 -6.40 -10.65
CA ILE A 15 33.49 -5.90 -9.27
C ILE A 15 33.63 -4.38 -9.24
N LEU A 16 34.61 -3.82 -9.97
CA LEU A 16 34.84 -2.38 -10.03
C LEU A 16 33.64 -1.63 -10.63
N THR A 17 33.07 -2.11 -11.73
CA THR A 17 31.87 -1.51 -12.34
C THR A 17 30.68 -1.50 -11.38
N THR A 18 30.49 -2.54 -10.57
CA THR A 18 29.43 -2.61 -9.55
C THR A 18 29.63 -1.57 -8.44
N PHE A 19 30.87 -1.35 -8.00
CA PHE A 19 31.18 -0.30 -7.02
C PHE A 19 30.98 1.11 -7.59
N TYR A 20 31.40 1.36 -8.83
CA TYR A 20 31.21 2.67 -9.48
C TYR A 20 29.73 3.00 -9.68
N VAL A 21 28.91 2.03 -10.11
CA VAL A 21 27.46 2.23 -10.28
C VAL A 21 26.79 2.46 -8.92
N SER A 22 27.13 1.69 -7.88
CA SER A 22 26.53 1.88 -6.55
C SER A 22 26.93 3.20 -5.88
N LEU A 23 28.18 3.63 -6.02
CA LEU A 23 28.64 4.96 -5.57
C LEU A 23 27.97 6.08 -6.38
N GLY A 24 27.84 5.94 -7.69
CA GLY A 24 27.18 6.91 -8.55
C GLY A 24 25.71 7.11 -8.19
N VAL A 25 24.97 6.01 -7.98
CA VAL A 25 23.57 6.06 -7.55
C VAL A 25 23.46 6.64 -6.13
N GLY A 26 24.34 6.24 -5.21
CA GLY A 26 24.40 6.78 -3.85
C GLY A 26 24.66 8.29 -3.83
N ALA A 27 25.64 8.76 -4.61
CA ALA A 27 25.97 10.17 -4.75
C ALA A 27 24.82 10.95 -5.40
N ALA A 28 24.17 10.42 -6.43
CA ALA A 28 23.00 11.03 -7.04
C ALA A 28 21.85 11.20 -6.04
N LEU A 29 21.57 10.18 -5.22
CA LEU A 29 20.56 10.26 -4.16
C LEU A 29 20.91 11.29 -3.08
N LEU A 30 22.19 11.40 -2.72
CA LEU A 30 22.67 12.43 -1.78
C LEU A 30 22.57 13.84 -2.38
N ILE A 31 22.92 14.02 -3.65
CA ILE A 31 22.80 15.29 -4.38
C ILE A 31 21.32 15.69 -4.51
N LEU A 32 20.43 14.74 -4.81
CA LEU A 32 18.98 14.98 -4.84
C LEU A 32 18.43 15.34 -3.45
N ARG A 33 18.90 14.67 -2.39
CA ARG A 33 18.57 15.07 -1.00
C ARG A 33 19.08 16.46 -0.65
N TYR A 34 20.28 16.80 -1.10
CA TYR A 34 20.87 18.12 -0.88
C TYR A 34 20.11 19.22 -1.64
N ARG A 35 19.74 18.97 -2.90
CA ARG A 35 18.91 19.89 -3.71
C ARG A 35 17.49 20.06 -3.19
N LYS A 36 16.93 19.06 -2.49
CA LYS A 36 15.58 19.15 -1.92
C LYS A 36 15.52 20.00 -0.64
N LYS A 37 16.66 20.52 -0.15
CA LYS A 37 16.74 21.47 0.97
C LYS A 37 16.31 22.88 0.53
N ASN A 38 15.07 23.02 0.05
CA ASN A 38 14.46 24.29 -0.28
C ASN A 38 14.06 25.03 1.03
N PRO A 39 14.50 26.29 1.24
CA PRO A 39 14.24 27.05 2.47
C PRO A 39 12.81 27.58 2.62
N ARG A 40 11.91 27.30 1.66
CA ARG A 40 10.49 27.69 1.73
C ARG A 40 9.62 26.73 2.56
N LEU A 41 10.20 25.65 3.06
CA LEU A 41 9.50 24.72 3.93
C LEU A 41 9.55 25.29 5.35
N ARG A 42 8.36 25.61 5.89
CA ARG A 42 8.17 25.95 7.30
C ARG A 42 8.95 24.93 8.13
N VAL A 43 9.96 25.39 8.88
CA VAL A 43 10.68 24.54 9.82
C VAL A 43 9.68 24.22 10.92
N VAL A 44 9.04 23.06 10.80
CA VAL A 44 8.23 22.49 11.86
C VAL A 44 9.22 21.89 12.85
N ASP A 45 9.18 22.35 14.09
CA ASP A 45 9.96 21.75 15.17
C ASP A 45 9.54 20.30 15.32
N VAL A 46 10.38 19.38 14.84
CA VAL A 46 10.13 17.95 14.94
C VAL A 46 10.49 17.48 16.35
N PRO A 47 9.64 16.69 17.02
CA PRO A 47 9.98 16.12 18.32
C PRO A 47 11.22 15.25 18.18
N LYS A 48 12.10 15.27 19.20
CA LYS A 48 13.33 14.46 19.22
C LYS A 48 12.96 12.98 19.20
N TYR A 49 13.21 12.30 18.08
CA TYR A 49 12.96 10.87 17.95
C TYR A 49 13.96 10.03 18.76
N PRO A 50 13.53 8.93 19.40
CA PRO A 50 14.44 8.02 20.09
C PRO A 50 15.45 7.43 19.10
N ARG A 51 16.74 7.43 19.48
CA ARG A 51 17.82 6.88 18.66
C ARG A 51 17.87 5.36 18.83
N GLY A 52 17.71 4.62 17.73
CA GLY A 52 17.84 3.16 17.69
C GLY A 52 17.31 2.57 16.37
N PHE A 53 17.87 1.45 15.93
CA PHE A 53 17.56 0.84 14.62
C PHE A 53 16.06 0.46 14.45
N LEU A 54 15.35 0.17 15.55
CA LEU A 54 13.92 -0.16 15.57
C LEU A 54 13.08 0.81 16.43
N ALA A 55 13.70 1.88 16.93
CA ALA A 55 13.02 2.83 17.81
C ALA A 55 11.93 3.62 17.07
N TRP A 56 12.17 3.95 15.78
CA TRP A 56 11.20 4.63 14.93
C TRP A 56 9.98 3.75 14.61
N THR A 57 10.19 2.46 14.31
CA THR A 57 9.09 1.52 14.04
C THR A 57 8.19 1.31 15.26
N LEU A 58 8.79 1.19 16.44
CA LEU A 58 8.05 1.03 17.69
C LEU A 58 7.23 2.28 18.01
N GLN A 59 7.78 3.46 17.75
CA GLN A 59 7.07 4.73 17.92
C GLN A 59 5.86 4.83 16.98
N CYS A 60 6.01 4.43 15.72
CA CYS A 60 4.89 4.37 14.77
C CYS A 60 3.80 3.38 15.20
N TRP A 61 4.15 2.28 15.86
CA TRP A 61 3.19 1.31 16.38
C TRP A 61 2.47 1.76 17.66
N ARG A 62 3.10 2.64 18.46
CA ARG A 62 2.52 3.16 19.70
C ARG A 62 1.56 4.33 19.48
N MET A 63 1.63 4.98 18.32
CA MET A 63 0.82 6.15 18.01
C MET A 63 -0.67 5.79 17.99
N SER A 64 -1.50 6.61 18.65
CA SER A 64 -2.94 6.37 18.69
C SER A 64 -3.60 6.67 17.34
N ASP A 65 -4.67 5.94 17.02
CA ASP A 65 -5.40 6.12 15.76
C ASP A 65 -6.00 7.54 15.62
N GLN A 66 -6.35 8.20 16.73
CA GLN A 66 -6.88 9.57 16.74
C GLN A 66 -5.80 10.62 16.46
N GLU A 67 -4.63 10.51 17.11
CA GLU A 67 -3.49 11.39 16.80
C GLU A 67 -3.02 11.20 15.36
N PHE A 68 -3.08 9.96 14.86
CA PHE A 68 -2.72 9.67 13.48
C PHE A 68 -3.65 10.35 12.49
N LEU A 69 -4.97 10.29 12.74
CA LEU A 69 -5.98 10.96 11.92
C LEU A 69 -5.74 12.48 11.86
N ALA A 70 -5.42 13.10 13.00
CA ALA A 70 -5.18 14.54 13.09
C ALA A 70 -3.88 15.00 12.37
N GLN A 71 -2.85 14.15 12.33
CA GLN A 71 -1.55 14.52 11.74
C GLN A 71 -1.44 14.20 10.24
N VAL A 72 -2.04 13.09 9.80
CA VAL A 72 -1.90 12.57 8.42
C VAL A 72 -3.13 12.88 7.56
N GLY A 73 -4.26 13.20 8.20
CA GLY A 73 -5.55 13.41 7.53
C GLY A 73 -6.28 12.10 7.23
N LEU A 74 -7.50 12.25 6.71
CA LEU A 74 -8.42 11.13 6.47
C LEU A 74 -7.84 10.09 5.49
N ASP A 75 -7.30 10.53 4.35
CA ASP A 75 -6.86 9.61 3.28
C ASP A 75 -5.72 8.68 3.72
N GLY A 76 -4.68 9.23 4.35
CA GLY A 76 -3.57 8.42 4.85
C GLY A 76 -3.99 7.48 6.00
N TYR A 77 -4.93 7.90 6.86
CA TYR A 77 -5.53 7.02 7.86
C TYR A 77 -6.23 5.81 7.21
N MET A 78 -6.97 6.04 6.12
CA MET A 78 -7.66 4.96 5.39
C MET A 78 -6.69 3.96 4.75
N VAL A 79 -5.58 4.42 4.17
CA VAL A 79 -4.56 3.54 3.59
C VAL A 79 -3.95 2.61 4.64
N ILE A 80 -3.60 3.13 5.82
CA ILE A 80 -3.06 2.29 6.90
C ILE A 80 -4.09 1.28 7.38
N ARG A 81 -5.35 1.70 7.52
CA ARG A 81 -6.44 0.82 7.92
C ARG A 81 -6.66 -0.31 6.91
N PHE A 82 -6.57 -0.02 5.62
CA PHE A 82 -6.60 -1.01 4.55
C PHE A 82 -5.44 -2.02 4.65
N ILE A 83 -4.21 -1.55 4.90
CA ILE A 83 -3.05 -2.45 5.11
C ILE A 83 -3.26 -3.35 6.34
N ARG A 84 -3.85 -2.83 7.43
CA ARG A 84 -4.19 -3.63 8.61
C ARG A 84 -5.24 -4.70 8.30
N LEU A 85 -6.23 -4.39 7.45
CA LEU A 85 -7.21 -5.36 6.95
C LEU A 85 -6.54 -6.46 6.12
N CYS A 86 -5.72 -6.10 5.13
CA CYS A 86 -4.96 -7.06 4.32
C CYS A 86 -4.11 -7.99 5.18
N ARG A 87 -3.42 -7.43 6.19
CA ARG A 87 -2.64 -8.22 7.14
C ARG A 87 -3.49 -9.25 7.88
N ARG A 88 -4.69 -8.89 8.38
CA ARG A 88 -5.59 -9.84 9.05
C ARG A 88 -6.08 -10.92 8.09
N LEU A 89 -6.43 -10.55 6.86
CA LEU A 89 -6.87 -11.50 5.83
C LEU A 89 -5.77 -12.52 5.49
N CYS A 90 -4.53 -12.06 5.29
CA CYS A 90 -3.40 -12.94 5.03
C CYS A 90 -3.12 -13.89 6.19
N TRP A 91 -3.16 -13.41 7.44
CA TRP A 91 -2.98 -14.27 8.62
C TRP A 91 -4.06 -15.34 8.74
N CYS A 92 -5.33 -14.97 8.55
CA CYS A 92 -6.42 -15.94 8.59
C CYS A 92 -6.33 -16.95 7.44
N ALA A 93 -6.01 -16.51 6.22
CA ALA A 93 -5.78 -17.40 5.07
C ALA A 93 -4.64 -18.39 5.34
N ALA A 94 -3.52 -17.90 5.89
CA ALA A 94 -2.36 -18.71 6.22
C ALA A 94 -2.68 -19.73 7.31
N LEU A 95 -3.36 -19.33 8.39
CA LEU A 95 -3.75 -20.24 9.48
C LEU A 95 -4.73 -21.30 9.01
N LEU A 96 -5.82 -20.90 8.34
CA LEU A 96 -6.83 -21.85 7.85
C LEU A 96 -6.22 -22.78 6.79
N GLY A 97 -5.40 -22.24 5.88
CA GLY A 97 -4.70 -23.02 4.86
C GLY A 97 -3.77 -24.06 5.47
N MET A 98 -2.99 -23.67 6.48
CA MET A 98 -2.07 -24.54 7.18
C MET A 98 -2.78 -25.63 8.00
N CYS A 99 -3.88 -25.28 8.68
CA CYS A 99 -4.61 -26.21 9.54
C CYS A 99 -5.50 -27.19 8.77
N ILE A 100 -6.10 -26.76 7.66
CA ILE A 100 -7.12 -27.55 6.94
C ILE A 100 -6.57 -28.08 5.62
N LEU A 101 -5.98 -27.22 4.80
CA LEU A 101 -5.61 -27.56 3.42
C LEU A 101 -4.37 -28.46 3.37
N THR A 102 -3.35 -28.15 4.17
CA THR A 102 -2.11 -28.93 4.26
C THR A 102 -2.34 -30.41 4.59
N PRO A 103 -3.07 -30.79 5.66
CA PRO A 103 -3.29 -32.21 5.96
C PRO A 103 -4.08 -32.92 4.86
N ILE A 104 -5.05 -32.25 4.24
CA ILE A 104 -5.86 -32.84 3.15
C ILE A 104 -5.00 -33.10 1.91
N TYR A 105 -4.08 -32.19 1.57
CA TYR A 105 -3.19 -32.41 0.43
C TYR A 105 -2.14 -33.48 0.69
N VAL A 106 -1.65 -33.60 1.92
CA VAL A 106 -0.67 -34.63 2.29
C VAL A 106 -1.25 -36.05 2.18
N THR A 107 -2.54 -36.26 2.47
CA THR A 107 -3.16 -37.60 2.40
C THR A 107 -3.33 -38.14 0.97
N GLY A 108 -3.20 -37.30 -0.07
CA GLY A 108 -3.38 -37.71 -1.46
C GLY A 108 -2.32 -38.69 -2.00
N GLY A 109 -1.09 -38.66 -1.45
CA GLY A 109 -0.06 -39.69 -1.68
C GLY A 109 0.46 -39.88 -3.12
N VAL A 110 0.04 -39.06 -4.10
CA VAL A 110 0.43 -39.22 -5.52
C VAL A 110 1.90 -38.82 -5.78
N TYR A 111 2.39 -37.79 -5.10
CA TYR A 111 3.75 -37.28 -5.20
C TYR A 111 4.53 -37.46 -3.88
N ALA A 112 5.84 -37.71 -4.00
CA ALA A 112 6.71 -37.84 -2.84
C ALA A 112 6.89 -36.51 -2.08
N HIS A 113 7.09 -36.60 -0.76
CA HIS A 113 7.32 -35.47 0.16
C HIS A 113 8.54 -34.59 -0.14
N SER A 114 9.31 -34.90 -1.19
CA SER A 114 10.50 -34.14 -1.59
C SER A 114 10.20 -32.90 -2.45
N SER A 115 8.96 -32.72 -2.91
CA SER A 115 8.62 -31.68 -3.90
C SER A 115 7.41 -30.84 -3.49
N VAL A 116 7.43 -29.52 -3.75
CA VAL A 116 6.34 -28.59 -3.37
C VAL A 116 4.97 -29.00 -3.93
N PHE A 117 4.95 -29.87 -4.95
CA PHE A 117 3.75 -30.46 -5.52
C PHE A 117 2.93 -31.31 -4.53
N PHE A 118 3.51 -31.81 -3.44
CA PHE A 118 2.74 -32.53 -2.40
C PHE A 118 1.76 -31.62 -1.63
N LEU A 119 2.01 -30.30 -1.60
CA LEU A 119 1.16 -29.28 -0.96
C LEU A 119 0.11 -28.68 -1.89
N THR A 120 0.03 -29.17 -3.12
CA THR A 120 -0.85 -28.62 -4.15
C THR A 120 -1.98 -29.61 -4.45
N MET A 121 -3.10 -29.11 -4.97
CA MET A 121 -4.25 -29.92 -5.40
C MET A 121 -3.87 -31.05 -6.38
N THR A 122 -2.74 -30.92 -7.09
CA THR A 122 -2.22 -31.97 -7.97
C THR A 122 -1.93 -33.29 -7.24
N ASN A 123 -1.68 -33.25 -5.92
CA ASN A 123 -1.40 -34.46 -5.14
C ASN A 123 -2.64 -35.31 -4.85
N LEU A 124 -3.85 -34.83 -5.15
CA LEU A 124 -5.09 -35.59 -4.95
C LEU A 124 -5.43 -36.44 -6.19
N PRO A 125 -5.88 -37.70 -6.00
CA PRO A 125 -6.36 -38.51 -7.12
C PRO A 125 -7.66 -37.94 -7.70
N ALA A 126 -7.81 -38.07 -9.02
CA ALA A 126 -9.00 -37.61 -9.73
C ALA A 126 -10.27 -38.35 -9.24
N GLY A 127 -11.32 -37.59 -8.93
CA GLY A 127 -12.58 -38.15 -8.41
C GLY A 127 -12.62 -38.34 -6.89
N SER A 128 -11.63 -37.87 -6.15
CA SER A 128 -11.65 -37.93 -4.67
C SER A 128 -12.64 -36.94 -4.06
N GLU A 129 -13.42 -37.41 -3.08
CA GLU A 129 -14.29 -36.57 -2.23
C GLU A 129 -13.52 -35.44 -1.51
N SER A 130 -12.21 -35.60 -1.29
CA SER A 130 -11.35 -34.60 -0.66
C SER A 130 -11.24 -33.30 -1.48
N LEU A 131 -11.59 -33.31 -2.77
CA LEU A 131 -11.67 -32.09 -3.59
C LEU A 131 -12.80 -31.17 -3.14
N TRP A 132 -13.90 -31.71 -2.59
CA TRP A 132 -14.97 -30.88 -2.03
C TRP A 132 -14.52 -30.07 -0.81
N ALA A 133 -13.51 -30.55 -0.08
CA ALA A 133 -12.99 -29.82 1.07
C ALA A 133 -12.27 -28.53 0.67
N THR A 134 -11.62 -28.48 -0.50
CA THR A 134 -11.00 -27.24 -1.00
C THR A 134 -12.06 -26.22 -1.44
N VAL A 135 -13.16 -26.70 -2.02
CA VAL A 135 -14.34 -25.88 -2.36
C VAL A 135 -14.97 -25.33 -1.07
N ALA A 136 -15.22 -26.16 -0.07
CA ALA A 136 -15.75 -25.75 1.21
C ALA A 136 -14.86 -24.70 1.90
N PHE A 137 -13.54 -24.92 1.89
CA PHE A 137 -12.56 -23.95 2.37
C PHE A 137 -12.66 -22.61 1.63
N ALA A 138 -12.75 -22.62 0.30
CA ALA A 138 -12.87 -21.41 -0.49
C ALA A 138 -14.14 -20.61 -0.15
N TRP A 139 -15.27 -21.28 0.06
CA TRP A 139 -16.51 -20.66 0.51
C TRP A 139 -16.39 -20.04 1.91
N VAL A 140 -15.81 -20.77 2.87
CA VAL A 140 -15.57 -20.26 4.23
C VAL A 140 -14.66 -19.03 4.22
N PHE A 141 -13.57 -19.09 3.46
CA PHE A 141 -12.65 -17.96 3.32
C PHE A 141 -13.32 -16.77 2.62
N MET A 142 -14.12 -17.01 1.59
CA MET A 142 -14.87 -15.97 0.89
C MET A 142 -15.86 -15.26 1.83
N LEU A 143 -16.63 -16.01 2.63
CA LEU A 143 -17.55 -15.45 3.62
C LEU A 143 -16.81 -14.61 4.67
N TYR A 144 -15.66 -15.10 5.14
CA TYR A 144 -14.81 -14.35 6.07
C TYR A 144 -14.30 -13.04 5.47
N LEU A 145 -13.83 -13.07 4.21
CA LEU A 145 -13.39 -11.88 3.48
C LEU A 145 -14.51 -10.86 3.34
N LEU A 146 -15.70 -11.28 2.90
CA LEU A 146 -16.86 -10.40 2.74
C LEU A 146 -17.29 -9.77 4.07
N HIS A 147 -17.22 -10.54 5.16
CA HIS A 147 -17.55 -10.05 6.50
C HIS A 147 -16.56 -8.98 7.00
N GLU A 148 -15.25 -9.22 6.88
CA GLU A 148 -14.24 -8.22 7.25
C GLU A 148 -14.29 -6.98 6.33
N LEU A 149 -14.53 -7.18 5.03
CA LEU A 149 -14.67 -6.08 4.06
C LEU A 149 -15.89 -5.22 4.37
N ARG A 150 -17.05 -5.83 4.68
CA ARG A 150 -18.26 -5.11 5.07
C ARG A 150 -18.04 -4.30 6.34
N LYS A 151 -17.39 -4.88 7.35
CA LYS A 151 -17.07 -4.18 8.60
C LYS A 151 -16.20 -2.94 8.38
N GLU A 152 -15.19 -3.04 7.54
CA GLU A 152 -14.31 -1.90 7.26
C GLU A 152 -14.99 -0.88 6.33
N HIS A 153 -15.82 -1.32 5.38
CA HIS A 153 -16.57 -0.42 4.51
C HIS A 153 -17.56 0.45 5.30
N LEU A 154 -18.30 -0.12 6.25
CA LEU A 154 -19.23 0.66 7.08
C LEU A 154 -18.50 1.74 7.90
N LYS A 155 -17.34 1.41 8.45
CA LYS A 155 -16.50 2.36 9.19
C LYS A 155 -15.94 3.45 8.29
N PHE A 156 -15.53 3.10 7.08
CA PHE A 156 -15.06 4.05 6.08
C PHE A 156 -16.13 5.09 5.76
N THR A 157 -17.36 4.64 5.48
CA THR A 157 -18.47 5.54 5.15
C THR A 157 -18.82 6.45 6.32
N ALA A 158 -18.85 5.92 7.55
CA ALA A 158 -19.10 6.73 8.75
C ALA A 158 -18.03 7.82 8.92
N LEU A 159 -16.75 7.45 8.91
CA LEU A 159 -15.63 8.39 9.05
C LEU A 159 -15.59 9.44 7.94
N ARG A 160 -15.90 9.05 6.70
CA ARG A 160 -15.98 9.98 5.57
C ARG A 160 -17.10 10.99 5.77
N ASN A 161 -18.28 10.54 6.20
CA ASN A 161 -19.42 11.41 6.46
C ASN A 161 -19.12 12.38 7.61
N ASP A 162 -18.52 11.87 8.69
CA ASP A 162 -18.11 12.69 9.83
C ASP A 162 -17.05 13.74 9.44
N TRP A 163 -16.11 13.36 8.58
CA TRP A 163 -15.08 14.27 8.06
C TRP A 163 -15.66 15.33 7.11
N LEU A 164 -16.61 14.97 6.24
CA LEU A 164 -17.30 15.93 5.37
C LEU A 164 -18.21 16.89 6.15
N ALA A 165 -18.87 16.41 7.22
CA ALA A 165 -19.77 17.21 8.02
C ALA A 165 -19.04 18.16 8.98
N ASN A 166 -18.01 17.68 9.66
CA ASN A 166 -17.30 18.44 10.69
C ASN A 166 -16.06 19.17 10.15
N GLY A 167 -15.53 18.73 9.01
CA GLY A 167 -14.36 19.30 8.34
C GLY A 167 -13.06 19.14 9.11
N ASP A 168 -11.93 19.19 8.39
CA ASP A 168 -10.65 19.55 8.97
C ASP A 168 -10.47 21.08 8.87
N LEU A 169 -9.94 21.68 9.94
CA LEU A 169 -9.55 23.09 10.09
C LEU A 169 -8.96 23.77 8.80
N PRO A 170 -8.94 25.13 8.75
CA PRO A 170 -9.55 26.05 7.76
C PRO A 170 -9.07 25.96 6.29
N SER A 171 -8.28 24.96 5.91
CA SER A 171 -7.55 24.89 4.64
C SER A 171 -8.42 24.59 3.40
N GLN A 172 -9.58 23.93 3.56
CA GLN A 172 -10.38 23.46 2.42
C GLN A 172 -11.73 24.16 2.21
N ARG A 173 -12.00 25.28 2.91
CA ARG A 173 -13.23 26.05 2.67
C ARG A 173 -13.41 26.46 1.21
N GLN A 174 -12.33 26.74 0.48
CA GLN A 174 -12.39 27.10 -0.94
C GLN A 174 -12.93 25.97 -1.83
N ALA A 175 -12.60 24.70 -1.52
CA ALA A 175 -13.04 23.56 -2.31
C ALA A 175 -14.56 23.31 -2.19
N ALA A 176 -15.17 23.67 -1.05
CA ALA A 176 -16.60 23.52 -0.83
C ALA A 176 -17.46 24.57 -1.58
N TYR A 177 -16.89 25.75 -1.90
CA TYR A 177 -17.58 26.84 -2.60
C TYR A 177 -17.15 27.00 -4.07
N SER A 178 -16.16 26.23 -4.52
CA SER A 178 -15.69 26.25 -5.91
C SER A 178 -16.43 25.20 -6.74
N VAL A 179 -17.06 25.62 -7.83
CA VAL A 179 -17.60 24.71 -8.86
C VAL A 179 -16.69 24.80 -10.08
N MET A 180 -16.20 23.66 -10.55
CA MET A 180 -15.49 23.58 -11.82
C MET A 180 -16.52 23.42 -12.94
N ILE A 181 -16.53 24.36 -13.88
CA ILE A 181 -17.39 24.30 -15.07
C ILE A 181 -16.51 23.86 -16.24
N GLU A 182 -16.75 22.67 -16.74
CA GLU A 182 -16.09 22.18 -17.96
C GLU A 182 -16.95 22.50 -19.19
N SER A 183 -16.31 22.67 -20.36
CA SER A 183 -16.96 22.88 -21.67
C SER A 183 -17.77 24.17 -21.86
N ILE A 184 -17.13 25.33 -21.70
CA ILE A 184 -17.75 26.63 -21.98
C ILE A 184 -17.96 26.80 -23.51
N PRO A 185 -19.21 27.04 -23.99
CA PRO A 185 -19.49 27.32 -25.40
C PRO A 185 -18.73 28.55 -25.89
N GLU A 186 -18.36 28.61 -27.18
CA GLU A 186 -17.49 29.68 -27.71
C GLU A 186 -18.05 31.09 -27.47
N ALA A 187 -19.38 31.23 -27.48
CA ALA A 187 -20.10 32.48 -27.24
C ALA A 187 -19.88 33.07 -25.82
N PHE A 188 -19.52 32.24 -24.83
CA PHE A 188 -19.38 32.64 -23.42
C PHE A 188 -17.93 32.56 -22.90
N ARG A 189 -16.93 32.44 -23.78
CA ARG A 189 -15.51 32.37 -23.37
C ARG A 189 -14.93 33.71 -22.88
N CYS A 190 -15.62 34.82 -23.09
CA CYS A 190 -15.21 36.12 -22.59
C CYS A 190 -15.75 36.35 -21.17
N VAL A 191 -14.94 36.92 -20.27
CA VAL A 191 -15.31 37.12 -18.85
C VAL A 191 -16.60 37.93 -18.69
N ALA A 192 -16.80 38.96 -19.52
CA ALA A 192 -18.02 39.77 -19.50
C ALA A 192 -19.28 38.99 -19.92
N ALA A 193 -19.15 38.09 -20.91
CA ALA A 193 -20.24 37.24 -21.39
C ALA A 193 -20.56 36.09 -20.41
N ALA A 194 -19.53 35.55 -19.75
CA ALA A 194 -19.70 34.54 -18.70
C ALA A 194 -20.37 35.14 -17.44
N ALA A 195 -19.95 36.34 -17.03
CA ALA A 195 -20.49 36.99 -15.85
C ALA A 195 -21.95 37.44 -16.03
N SER A 196 -22.31 37.95 -17.22
CA SER A 196 -23.70 38.31 -17.54
C SER A 196 -24.62 37.10 -17.62
N ALA A 197 -24.15 35.97 -18.16
CA ALA A 197 -24.90 34.71 -18.19
C ALA A 197 -25.13 34.13 -16.77
N LEU A 198 -24.20 34.36 -15.85
CA LEU A 198 -24.29 33.94 -14.44
C LEU A 198 -25.06 34.94 -13.55
N GLY A 199 -25.51 36.08 -14.09
CA GLY A 199 -26.19 37.12 -13.33
C GLY A 199 -25.28 37.85 -12.32
N LEU A 200 -23.96 37.80 -12.53
CA LEU A 200 -22.99 38.51 -11.72
C LEU A 200 -22.81 39.92 -12.30
N CYS A 201 -23.16 40.96 -11.53
CA CYS A 201 -22.79 42.33 -11.87
C CYS A 201 -21.26 42.46 -11.83
N VAL A 202 -20.65 42.79 -12.97
CA VAL A 202 -19.23 43.17 -13.11
C VAL A 202 -19.11 44.67 -13.09
#